data_AF-A0A9E2XM36-F1
#
_entry.id   AF-A0A9E2XM36-F1
#
_cell.length_a   1.000
_cell.length_b   1.000
_cell.length_c   1.000
_cell.angle_alpha   90.00
_cell.angle_beta   90.00
_cell.angle_gamma   90.00
#
_symmetry.space_group_name_H-M   'P 1'
#
loop_
_entity.id
_entity.type
_entity.pdbx_description
1 polymer ?
#
loop_
_entity_poly.entity_id
_entity_poly.type
_entity_poly.pdbx_seq_one_letter_code
_entity_poly.pdbx_strand_id
1 'polypeptide(L)'
;MHSHANHTIHRGHTHHGWNNAFPPVLKIAPGETIHFETKDASSGQLSKTSTAADLKKLDLAFVNPVTGPVYVDGAKPGDALKVTVLALQPSGWGWTGNIPGFGLLAD
;
A
#
# COMPACT_ATOMS: atom_id res chain seq x y z
N MET A 1 -22.16 -7.55 8.72
CA MET A 1 -22.63 -6.30 8.09
C MET A 1 -21.39 -5.54 7.66
N HIS A 2 -21.19 -5.32 6.36
CA HIS A 2 -20.04 -4.54 5.89
C HIS A 2 -20.29 -3.08 6.26
N SER A 3 -19.50 -2.55 7.19
CA SER A 3 -19.50 -1.12 7.50
C SER A 3 -19.15 -0.37 6.21
N HIS A 4 -20.06 0.48 5.74
CA HIS A 4 -19.77 1.38 4.63
C HIS A 4 -18.73 2.38 5.11
N ALA A 5 -17.55 2.37 4.47
CA ALA A 5 -16.54 3.39 4.74
C ALA A 5 -17.06 4.76 4.27
N ASN A 6 -16.69 5.83 4.98
CA ASN A 6 -17.01 7.19 4.56
C ASN A 6 -16.36 7.52 3.21
N HIS A 7 -15.16 6.99 2.97
CA HIS A 7 -14.34 7.27 1.80
C HIS A 7 -13.75 6.00 1.19
N THR A 8 -13.44 6.04 -0.10
CA THR A 8 -12.64 5.00 -0.77
C THR A 8 -11.51 5.65 -1.55
N ILE A 9 -10.27 5.15 -1.37
CA ILE A 9 -9.13 5.52 -2.20
C ILE A 9 -8.80 4.34 -3.10
N HIS A 10 -9.09 4.48 -4.40
CA HIS A 10 -8.85 3.43 -5.39
C HIS A 10 -7.36 3.25 -5.71
N ARG A 11 -7.01 2.05 -6.19
CA ARG A 11 -5.63 1.56 -6.45
C ARG A 11 -4.77 2.40 -7.41
N GLY A 12 -5.34 3.40 -8.07
CA GLY A 12 -4.60 4.33 -8.93
C GLY A 12 -3.83 5.40 -8.16
N HIS A 13 -4.25 5.72 -6.93
CA HIS A 13 -3.64 6.75 -6.10
C HIS A 13 -2.48 6.20 -5.28
N THR A 14 -1.35 5.93 -5.95
CA THR A 14 -0.17 5.36 -5.32
C THR A 14 1.06 6.24 -5.48
N HIS A 15 1.93 6.25 -4.48
CA HIS A 15 3.27 6.84 -4.53
C HIS A 15 4.33 5.85 -4.07
N HIS A 16 5.60 6.17 -4.34
CA HIS A 16 6.77 5.47 -3.83
C HIS A 16 7.58 6.39 -2.92
N GLY A 17 7.97 5.87 -1.76
CA GLY A 17 8.65 6.64 -0.71
C GLY A 17 7.72 7.50 0.14
N TRP A 18 8.26 8.01 1.24
CA TRP A 18 7.55 8.88 2.19
C TRP A 18 8.08 10.31 2.04
N ASN A 19 7.24 11.22 1.58
CA ASN A 19 7.62 12.62 1.33
C ASN A 19 6.46 13.55 1.71
N ASN A 20 6.73 14.55 2.57
CA ASN A 20 5.72 15.52 3.01
C ASN A 20 5.31 16.53 1.93
N ALA A 21 6.03 16.58 0.79
CA ALA A 21 5.67 17.39 -0.37
C ALA A 21 4.61 16.74 -1.27
N PHE A 22 4.29 15.46 -1.06
CA PHE A 22 3.23 14.80 -1.83
C PHE A 22 1.87 15.39 -1.47
N PRO A 23 1.07 15.85 -2.45
CA PRO A 23 -0.25 16.38 -2.18
C PRO A 23 -1.15 15.25 -1.63
N PRO A 24 -1.98 15.52 -0.62
CA PRO A 24 -2.92 14.52 -0.13
C PRO A 24 -3.96 14.20 -1.20
N VAL A 25 -4.25 12.92 -1.40
CA VAL A 25 -5.30 12.47 -2.31
C VAL A 25 -6.68 12.45 -1.64
N LEU A 26 -6.70 12.50 -0.31
CA LEU A 26 -7.89 12.61 0.51
C LEU A 26 -7.59 13.43 1.76
N LYS A 27 -8.56 14.22 2.19
CA LYS A 27 -8.55 14.95 3.45
C LYS A 27 -9.73 14.50 4.30
N ILE A 28 -9.49 14.16 5.57
CA ILE A 28 -10.50 13.65 6.50
C ILE A 28 -10.49 14.36 7.86
N ALA A 29 -11.62 14.32 8.54
CA ALA A 29 -11.72 14.60 9.96
C ALA A 29 -11.36 13.36 10.81
N PRO A 30 -10.87 13.53 12.05
CA PRO A 30 -10.68 12.42 12.97
C PRO A 30 -11.98 11.61 13.19
N GLY A 31 -11.86 10.28 13.16
CA GLY A 31 -12.98 9.35 13.36
C GLY A 31 -13.67 8.88 12.08
N GLU A 32 -13.37 9.48 10.93
CA GLU A 32 -13.85 8.98 9.63
C GLU A 32 -13.17 7.66 9.23
N THR A 33 -13.87 6.90 8.39
CA THR A 33 -13.44 5.58 7.90
C THR A 33 -13.07 5.63 6.42
N ILE A 34 -11.96 4.96 6.07
CA ILE A 34 -11.45 4.91 4.69
C ILE A 34 -11.29 3.45 4.28
N HIS A 35 -11.80 3.11 3.11
CA HIS A 35 -11.46 1.88 2.41
C HIS A 35 -10.31 2.14 1.43
N PHE A 36 -9.17 1.48 1.64
CA PHE A 36 -8.03 1.55 0.74
C PHE A 36 -8.04 0.36 -0.20
N GLU A 37 -8.01 0.61 -1.51
CA GLU A 37 -7.61 -0.39 -2.48
C GLU A 37 -6.10 -0.31 -2.69
N THR A 38 -5.40 -1.40 -2.39
CA THR A 38 -3.94 -1.49 -2.52
C THR A 38 -3.52 -2.37 -3.69
N LYS A 39 -2.31 -2.10 -4.20
CA LYS A 39 -1.57 -3.02 -5.07
C LYS A 39 -0.68 -3.90 -4.19
N ASP A 40 -0.31 -5.07 -4.69
CA ASP A 40 0.68 -5.91 -4.01
C ASP A 40 2.08 -5.29 -4.08
N ALA A 41 3.03 -5.85 -3.32
CA ALA A 41 4.38 -5.33 -3.18
C ALA A 41 5.18 -5.24 -4.50
N SER A 42 4.80 -5.98 -5.54
CA SER A 42 5.43 -5.89 -6.86
C SER A 42 4.94 -4.70 -7.68
N SER A 43 3.98 -3.91 -7.19
CA SER A 43 3.23 -2.92 -7.97
C SER A 43 2.51 -3.50 -9.19
N GLY A 44 2.15 -4.79 -9.14
CA GLY A 44 1.49 -5.49 -10.25
C GLY A 44 2.46 -5.98 -11.33
N GLN A 45 3.77 -5.98 -11.08
CA GLN A 45 4.77 -6.57 -11.97
C GLN A 45 4.68 -8.11 -12.02
N LEU A 46 4.10 -8.73 -10.99
CA LEU A 46 3.90 -10.17 -10.93
C LEU A 46 2.43 -10.56 -11.06
N SER A 47 2.20 -11.76 -11.61
CA SER A 47 0.88 -12.33 -11.81
C SER A 47 0.87 -13.83 -11.54
N LYS A 48 -0.31 -14.45 -11.63
CA LYS A 48 -0.51 -15.90 -11.46
C LYS A 48 0.35 -16.77 -12.38
N THR A 49 0.77 -16.24 -13.52
CA THR A 49 1.59 -16.96 -14.50
C THR A 49 3.08 -16.62 -14.40
N SER A 50 3.47 -15.78 -13.44
CA SER A 50 4.88 -15.44 -13.22
C SER A 50 5.67 -16.64 -12.70
N THR A 51 6.93 -16.70 -13.10
CA THR A 51 7.89 -17.73 -12.71
C THR A 51 9.03 -17.14 -11.88
N ALA A 52 9.91 -17.98 -11.34
CA ALA A 52 11.11 -17.52 -10.65
C ALA A 52 12.04 -16.66 -11.54
N ALA A 53 11.98 -16.83 -12.87
CA ALA A 53 12.75 -16.00 -13.79
C ALA A 53 12.25 -14.55 -13.83
N ASP A 54 10.97 -14.30 -13.53
CA ASP A 54 10.38 -12.97 -13.55
C ASP A 54 10.70 -12.18 -12.28
N LEU A 55 10.99 -12.88 -11.17
CA LEU A 55 11.52 -12.24 -9.96
C LEU A 55 12.83 -11.48 -10.23
N LYS A 56 13.68 -12.00 -11.13
CA LYS A 56 14.94 -11.36 -11.52
C LYS A 56 14.75 -10.09 -12.36
N LYS A 57 13.54 -9.90 -12.91
CA LYS A 57 13.18 -8.76 -13.76
C LYS A 57 12.40 -7.68 -13.01
N LEU A 58 12.17 -7.87 -11.70
CA LEU A 58 11.50 -6.87 -10.87
C LEU A 58 12.30 -5.56 -10.91
N ASP A 59 11.62 -4.49 -11.30
CA ASP A 59 12.14 -3.15 -11.11
C ASP A 59 11.94 -2.75 -9.65
N LEU A 60 13.03 -2.84 -8.88
CA LEU A 60 13.04 -2.54 -7.45
C LEU A 60 12.79 -1.06 -7.16
N ALA A 61 12.95 -0.15 -8.14
CA ALA A 61 12.60 1.26 -7.96
C ALA A 61 11.09 1.48 -7.88
N PHE A 62 10.29 0.54 -8.40
CA PHE A 62 8.83 0.62 -8.45
C PHE A 62 8.14 -0.43 -7.57
N VAL A 63 8.83 -1.08 -6.64
CA VAL A 63 8.17 -1.97 -5.66
C VAL A 63 7.54 -1.18 -4.50
N ASN A 64 6.72 -1.84 -3.71
CA ASN A 64 6.09 -1.33 -2.48
C ASN A 64 5.33 -0.01 -2.69
N PRO A 65 4.32 0.02 -3.57
CA PRO A 65 3.50 1.21 -3.76
C PRO A 65 2.64 1.45 -2.50
N VAL A 66 2.53 2.71 -2.10
CA VAL A 66 1.70 3.12 -0.96
C VAL A 66 0.48 3.86 -1.48
N THR A 67 -0.72 3.43 -1.09
CA THR A 67 -1.98 4.12 -1.42
C THR A 67 -2.18 5.32 -0.49
N GLY A 68 -2.36 6.53 -1.05
CA GLY A 68 -2.45 7.78 -0.28
C GLY A 68 -1.71 8.93 -0.98
N PRO A 69 -1.22 9.96 -0.24
CA PRO A 69 -1.33 10.16 1.21
C PRO A 69 -2.70 10.69 1.67
N VAL A 70 -3.02 10.51 2.95
CA VAL A 70 -4.21 11.07 3.59
C VAL A 70 -3.84 12.20 4.53
N TYR A 71 -4.51 13.35 4.40
CA TYR A 71 -4.41 14.45 5.35
C TYR A 71 -5.48 14.28 6.44
N VAL A 72 -5.09 14.35 7.71
CA VAL A 72 -5.98 14.28 8.86
C VAL A 72 -6.09 15.66 9.51
N ASP A 73 -7.30 16.20 9.57
CA ASP A 73 -7.55 17.52 10.16
C ASP A 73 -7.12 17.60 11.62
N GLY A 74 -6.39 18.68 11.92
CA GLY A 74 -5.92 18.99 13.27
C GLY A 74 -4.64 18.26 13.71
N ALA A 75 -4.19 17.23 12.99
CA ALA A 75 -2.94 16.51 13.32
C ALA A 75 -1.71 17.41 13.14
N LYS A 76 -0.80 17.40 14.12
CA LYS A 76 0.42 18.23 14.14
C LYS A 76 1.67 17.39 14.44
N PRO A 77 2.88 17.87 14.10
CA PRO A 77 4.11 17.23 14.52
C PRO A 77 4.16 17.03 16.04
N GLY A 78 4.47 15.81 16.48
CA GLY A 78 4.46 15.41 17.89
C GLY A 78 3.19 14.66 18.33
N ASP A 79 2.10 14.75 17.57
CA ASP A 79 0.90 13.97 17.82
C ASP A 79 1.08 12.50 17.39
N ALA A 80 0.19 11.64 17.89
CA ALA A 80 0.06 10.26 17.43
C ALA A 80 -1.25 10.06 16.65
N LEU A 81 -1.17 9.36 15.51
CA LEU A 81 -2.36 8.88 14.81
C LEU A 81 -2.71 7.47 15.29
N LYS A 82 -3.92 7.30 15.83
CA LYS A 82 -4.48 5.98 16.10
C LYS A 82 -5.26 5.51 14.88
N VAL A 83 -4.81 4.43 14.27
CA VAL A 83 -5.49 3.77 13.14
C VAL A 83 -6.06 2.44 13.61
N THR A 84 -7.38 2.25 13.45
CA THR A 84 -8.03 0.97 13.72
C THR A 84 -8.29 0.25 12.40
N VAL A 85 -7.69 -0.93 12.21
CA VAL A 85 -7.98 -1.78 11.04
C VAL A 85 -9.29 -2.51 11.28
N LEU A 86 -10.36 -2.09 10.60
CA LEU A 86 -11.70 -2.66 10.78
C LEU A 86 -11.88 -4.00 10.05
N ALA A 87 -11.31 -4.10 8.85
CA ALA A 87 -11.38 -5.28 8.01
C ALA A 87 -10.21 -5.29 7.02
N LEU A 88 -9.86 -6.49 6.55
CA LEU A 88 -8.91 -6.69 5.46
C LEU A 88 -9.48 -7.76 4.53
N GLN A 89 -9.60 -7.43 3.25
CA GLN A 89 -10.06 -8.35 2.22
C GLN A 89 -8.91 -8.61 1.24
N PRO A 90 -8.41 -9.86 1.14
CA PRO A 90 -7.40 -10.21 0.15
C PRO A 90 -7.93 -10.08 -1.29
N SER A 91 -7.04 -9.79 -2.23
CA SER A 91 -7.34 -9.76 -3.67
C SER A 91 -7.61 -11.15 -4.28
N GLY A 92 -7.49 -12.22 -3.49
CA GLY A 92 -7.74 -13.61 -3.90
C GLY A 92 -6.51 -14.35 -4.45
N TRP A 93 -5.37 -13.68 -4.62
CA TRP A 93 -4.10 -14.28 -4.98
C TRP A 93 -2.94 -13.52 -4.35
N GLY A 94 -1.85 -14.24 -4.04
CA GLY A 94 -0.62 -13.66 -3.52
C GLY A 94 0.59 -14.43 -4.03
N TRP A 95 1.77 -13.87 -3.82
CA TRP A 95 3.04 -14.46 -4.20
C TRP A 95 4.02 -14.41 -3.02
N THR A 96 4.98 -15.31 -3.04
CA THR A 96 6.17 -15.30 -2.19
C THR A 96 7.38 -15.47 -3.09
N GLY A 97 8.52 -14.89 -2.72
CA GLY A 97 9.71 -14.90 -3.56
C GLY A 97 10.99 -14.92 -2.74
N ASN A 98 11.90 -15.83 -3.09
CA ASN A 98 13.30 -15.77 -2.70
C ASN A 98 14.03 -14.99 -3.79
N ILE A 99 14.45 -13.77 -3.47
CA ILE A 99 15.03 -12.84 -4.44
C ILE A 99 16.56 -12.90 -4.31
N PRO A 100 17.31 -13.25 -5.37
CA PRO A 100 18.77 -13.29 -5.31
C PRO A 100 19.36 -11.98 -4.80
N GLY A 101 20.29 -12.05 -3.84
CA GLY A 101 20.90 -10.86 -3.22
C GLY A 101 20.01 -10.11 -2.22
N PHE A 102 18.83 -10.64 -1.87
CA PHE A 102 17.90 -9.99 -0.94
C PHE A 102 17.26 -10.97 0.05
N GLY A 103 17.24 -10.58 1.32
CA GLY A 103 16.66 -11.39 2.41
C GLY A 103 17.67 -12.34 3.06
N LEU A 104 17.15 -13.30 3.84
CA LEU A 104 17.98 -14.18 4.68
C LEU A 104 18.76 -15.23 3.87
N LEU A 105 18.22 -15.66 2.72
CA LEU A 105 18.80 -16.69 1.85
C LEU A 105 19.32 -16.03 0.56
N ALA A 106 20.17 -15.02 0.71
CA ALA A 106 20.64 -14.21 -0.41
C ALA A 106 21.78 -14.87 -1.22
N ASP A 107 22.47 -15.87 -0.63
CA ASP A 107 23.63 -16.59 -1.17
C ASP A 107 23.24 -17.88 -1.90
#